data_AF-A0A2N2E391-F1
#
_entry.id   AF-A0A2N2E391-F1
#
_cell.length_a   1.000
_cell.length_b   1.000
_cell.length_c   1.000
_cell.angle_alpha   90.00
_cell.angle_beta   90.00
_cell.angle_gamma   90.00
#
_symmetry.space_group_name_H-M   'P 1'
#
loop_
_entity.id
_entity.type
_entity.pdbx_description
1 polymer ?
#
loop_
_entity_poly.entity_id
_entity_poly.type
_entity_poly.pdbx_seq_one_letter_code
_entity_poly.pdbx_strand_id
1 'polypeptide(L)'
;MKAIQQCLPNVPSISSSTSGSLEIQIQRYNDEQGTLKGQNCQLCKNKGYIMILDEGYTALKPCDCQKKRETRGIVEKSGMKKLIQDYTFETYDSKAMWQRIIKEKALAFIHDQGHWFFIGGQVGAGKTHICTAIVNELMNLGNQ
;
A
#
# COMPACT_ATOMS: atom_id res chain seq x y z
N MET A 1 -26.13 6.20 -10.03
CA MET A 1 -25.15 5.10 -9.94
C MET A 1 -24.33 5.09 -11.23
N LYS A 2 -23.24 5.87 -11.27
CA LYS A 2 -22.39 6.03 -12.46
C LYS A 2 -21.01 5.43 -12.18
N ALA A 3 -20.48 4.78 -13.22
CA ALA A 3 -19.08 4.55 -13.56
C ALA A 3 -18.28 3.49 -12.77
N ILE A 4 -18.25 2.26 -13.31
CA ILE A 4 -17.17 1.26 -13.12
C ILE A 4 -16.39 1.05 -14.45
N GLN A 5 -16.55 1.95 -15.43
CA GLN A 5 -16.04 1.75 -16.80
C GLN A 5 -14.72 2.50 -17.08
N GLN A 6 -13.73 2.51 -16.18
CA GLN A 6 -12.49 3.28 -16.48
C GLN A 6 -11.16 2.77 -15.92
N CYS A 7 -11.02 1.49 -15.58
CA CYS A 7 -9.70 0.94 -15.17
C CYS A 7 -9.18 -0.22 -16.04
N LEU A 8 -9.72 -0.43 -17.24
CA LEU A 8 -9.11 -1.36 -18.19
C LEU A 8 -8.01 -0.61 -18.96
N PRO A 9 -6.73 -1.05 -18.90
CA PRO A 9 -5.67 -0.44 -19.68
C PRO A 9 -5.95 -0.64 -21.16
N ASN A 10 -5.69 0.42 -21.92
CA ASN A 10 -5.94 0.54 -23.35
C ASN A 10 -5.08 -0.49 -24.11
N VAL A 11 -5.71 -1.47 -24.75
CA VAL A 11 -5.02 -2.52 -25.52
C VAL A 11 -4.84 -2.03 -26.96
N PRO A 12 -3.60 -1.93 -27.51
CA PRO A 12 -3.39 -1.51 -28.89
C PRO A 12 -3.86 -2.58 -29.88
N SER A 13 -4.45 -2.13 -30.99
CA SER A 13 -5.02 -2.96 -32.05
C SER A 13 -3.96 -3.65 -32.94
N ILE A 14 -3.83 -4.97 -32.76
CA ILE A 14 -3.71 -6.09 -33.71
C ILE A 14 -2.80 -5.94 -34.96
N SER A 15 -1.79 -6.82 -35.05
CA SER A 15 -1.41 -7.51 -36.30
C SER A 15 -0.86 -8.94 -36.05
N SER A 16 -1.37 -9.90 -36.84
CA SER A 16 -0.91 -11.28 -37.14
C SER A 16 -0.86 -12.38 -36.06
N SER A 17 -1.86 -13.28 -36.15
CA SER A 17 -1.88 -14.76 -35.97
C SER A 17 -1.39 -15.44 -34.68
N THR A 18 -0.70 -14.79 -33.75
CA THR A 18 -0.17 -15.43 -32.52
C THR A 18 -0.85 -14.94 -31.23
N SER A 19 -1.73 -13.94 -31.35
CA SER A 19 -2.27 -13.14 -30.26
C SER A 19 -3.27 -13.89 -29.37
N GLY A 20 -4.17 -14.69 -29.95
CA GLY A 20 -5.29 -15.29 -29.22
C GLY A 20 -4.88 -16.34 -28.17
N SER A 21 -3.81 -17.11 -28.42
CA SER A 21 -3.34 -18.10 -27.45
C SER A 21 -2.73 -17.46 -26.20
N LEU A 22 -2.00 -16.36 -26.38
CA LEU A 22 -1.34 -15.66 -25.29
C LEU A 22 -2.36 -14.92 -24.42
N GLU A 23 -3.39 -14.32 -25.03
CA GLU A 23 -4.48 -13.67 -24.30
C GLU A 23 -5.26 -14.65 -23.42
N ILE A 24 -5.60 -15.84 -23.93
CA ILE A 24 -6.27 -16.90 -23.15
C ILE A 24 -5.40 -17.33 -21.97
N GLN A 25 -4.09 -17.47 -22.18
CA GLN A 25 -3.14 -17.84 -21.12
C GLN A 25 -3.07 -16.75 -20.03
N ILE A 26 -2.95 -15.49 -20.42
CA ILE A 26 -2.94 -14.34 -19.52
C ILE A 26 -4.21 -14.30 -18.68
N GLN A 27 -5.37 -14.42 -19.33
CA GLN A 27 -6.67 -14.39 -18.67
C GLN A 27 -6.80 -15.53 -17.67
N ARG A 28 -6.49 -16.76 -18.09
CA ARG A 28 -6.54 -17.95 -17.22
C ARG A 28 -5.67 -17.77 -15.99
N TYR A 29 -4.40 -17.37 -16.16
CA TYR A 29 -3.50 -17.13 -15.03
C TYR A 29 -4.05 -16.06 -14.09
N ASN A 30 -4.46 -14.91 -14.62
CA ASN A 30 -4.96 -13.81 -13.81
C ASN A 30 -6.28 -14.17 -13.10
N ASP A 31 -7.05 -15.10 -13.66
CA ASP A 31 -8.30 -15.56 -13.06
C ASP A 31 -8.18 -16.61 -11.95
N GLU A 32 -7.08 -17.37 -11.93
CA GLU A 32 -6.82 -18.37 -10.90
C GLU A 32 -6.61 -17.76 -9.51
N GLN A 33 -7.03 -18.47 -8.46
CA GLN A 33 -6.82 -18.05 -7.08
C GLN A 33 -5.44 -18.52 -6.58
N GLY A 34 -4.69 -17.60 -5.97
CA GLY A 34 -3.43 -17.88 -5.29
C GLY A 34 -3.63 -18.21 -3.81
N THR A 35 -2.51 -18.50 -3.14
CA THR A 35 -2.49 -19.01 -1.76
C THR A 35 -1.91 -18.04 -0.74
N LEU A 36 -1.47 -16.84 -1.14
CA LEU A 36 -0.86 -15.88 -0.23
C LEU A 36 -1.87 -15.40 0.82
N LYS A 37 -1.54 -15.62 2.09
CA LYS A 37 -2.35 -15.23 3.26
C LYS A 37 -2.09 -13.78 3.68
N GLY A 38 -2.85 -13.28 4.65
CA GLY A 38 -2.72 -11.92 5.17
C GLY A 38 -3.73 -10.96 4.54
N GLN A 39 -3.29 -10.14 3.59
CA GLN A 39 -4.17 -9.21 2.87
C GLN A 39 -4.80 -9.87 1.64
N ASN A 40 -6.11 -9.70 1.45
CA ASN A 40 -6.78 -10.08 0.20
C ASN A 40 -6.50 -9.05 -0.90
N CYS A 41 -5.95 -9.51 -2.03
CA CYS A 41 -5.69 -8.70 -3.21
C CYS A 41 -6.53 -9.22 -4.39
N GLN A 42 -7.47 -8.40 -4.86
CA GLN A 42 -8.33 -8.75 -6.00
C GLN A 42 -7.59 -8.72 -7.34
N LEU A 43 -6.55 -7.89 -7.46
CA LEU A 43 -5.79 -7.71 -8.71
C LEU A 43 -5.01 -8.97 -9.09
N CYS A 44 -4.22 -9.53 -8.17
CA CYS A 44 -3.49 -10.78 -8.41
C CYS A 44 -4.20 -12.01 -7.86
N LYS A 45 -5.41 -11.86 -7.30
CA LYS A 45 -6.15 -12.92 -6.59
C LYS A 45 -5.26 -13.69 -5.60
N ASN A 46 -4.52 -12.97 -4.76
CA ASN A 46 -3.58 -13.53 -3.79
C ASN A 46 -2.42 -14.38 -4.36
N LYS A 47 -2.03 -14.20 -5.63
CA LYS A 47 -0.83 -14.83 -6.22
C LYS A 47 0.46 -14.04 -5.97
N GLY A 48 0.36 -12.72 -5.80
CA GLY A 48 1.51 -11.82 -5.68
C GLY A 48 2.12 -11.38 -7.02
N TYR A 49 1.66 -11.95 -8.13
CA TYR A 49 2.07 -11.60 -9.50
C TYR A 49 0.84 -11.51 -10.40
N ILE A 50 0.96 -10.72 -11.47
CA ILE A 50 0.01 -10.67 -12.58
C ILE A 50 0.75 -11.05 -13.85
N MET A 51 0.08 -11.80 -14.72
CA MET A 51 0.62 -12.09 -16.06
C MET A 51 0.23 -10.96 -17.00
N ILE A 52 1.20 -10.49 -17.78
CA ILE A 52 1.03 -9.42 -18.77
C ILE A 52 1.64 -9.85 -20.11
N LEU A 53 1.21 -9.19 -21.19
CA LEU A 53 1.90 -9.27 -22.47
C LEU A 53 3.00 -8.20 -22.48
N ASP A 54 4.24 -8.62 -22.71
CA ASP A 54 5.41 -7.77 -22.78
C ASP A 54 6.25 -8.17 -24.00
N GLU A 55 6.46 -7.23 -24.92
CA GLU A 55 7.22 -7.44 -26.17
C GLU A 55 6.86 -8.71 -26.97
N GLY A 56 5.58 -9.11 -26.96
CA GLY A 56 5.08 -10.29 -27.70
C GLY A 56 5.19 -11.62 -26.94
N TYR A 57 5.63 -11.60 -25.69
CA TYR A 57 5.71 -12.76 -24.80
C TYR A 57 4.89 -12.54 -23.53
N THR A 58 4.50 -13.62 -22.86
CA THR A 58 3.90 -13.52 -21.52
C THR A 58 4.99 -13.33 -20.46
N ALA A 59 4.82 -12.34 -19.60
CA ALA A 59 5.71 -12.09 -18.46
C ALA A 59 4.92 -12.06 -17.15
N LEU A 60 5.56 -12.46 -16.04
CA LEU A 60 5.02 -12.29 -14.69
C LEU A 60 5.56 -11.00 -14.08
N LYS A 61 4.68 -10.02 -13.91
CA LYS A 61 4.99 -8.77 -13.22
C LYS A 61 4.60 -8.90 -11.74
N PRO A 62 5.48 -8.49 -10.79
CA PRO A 62 5.08 -8.37 -9.39
C PRO A 62 3.84 -7.49 -9.25
N CYS A 63 2.85 -7.97 -8.49
CA CYS A 63 1.67 -7.18 -8.18
C CYS A 63 2.03 -6.09 -7.17
N ASP A 64 1.41 -4.91 -7.28
CA ASP A 64 1.64 -3.78 -6.36
C ASP A 64 1.36 -4.15 -4.88
N CYS A 65 0.56 -5.18 -4.63
CA CYS A 65 0.33 -5.70 -3.29
C CYS A 65 1.58 -6.30 -2.62
N GLN A 66 2.62 -6.68 -3.39
CA GLN A 66 3.87 -7.24 -2.86
C GLN A 66 4.58 -6.25 -1.93
N LYS A 67 4.66 -4.97 -2.31
CA LYS A 67 5.25 -3.91 -1.47
C LYS A 67 4.54 -3.82 -0.12
N LYS A 68 3.20 -3.79 -0.13
CA LYS A 68 2.37 -3.81 1.10
C LYS A 68 2.66 -5.02 1.98
N ARG A 69 2.76 -6.20 1.38
CA ARG A 69 3.05 -7.45 2.11
C ARG A 69 4.43 -7.42 2.74
N GLU A 70 5.42 -6.94 2.02
CA GLU A 70 6.79 -6.78 2.50
C GLU A 70 6.86 -5.81 3.68
N THR A 71 6.32 -4.60 3.53
CA THR A 71 6.27 -3.58 4.59
C THR A 71 5.61 -4.11 5.85
N ARG A 72 4.47 -4.80 5.72
CA ARG A 72 3.80 -5.45 6.85
C ARG A 72 4.65 -6.55 7.46
N GLY A 73 5.28 -7.39 6.65
CA GLY A 73 6.20 -8.42 7.13
C GLY A 73 7.37 -7.84 7.93
N ILE A 74 7.90 -6.68 7.54
CA ILE A 74 8.95 -5.96 8.29
C ILE A 74 8.42 -5.50 9.65
N VAL A 75 7.23 -4.89 9.69
CA VAL A 75 6.58 -4.45 10.94
C VAL A 75 6.30 -5.60 11.90
N GLU A 76 5.88 -6.75 11.37
CA GLU A 76 5.64 -7.94 12.18
C GLU A 76 6.94 -8.48 12.78
N LYS A 77 7.99 -8.57 11.96
CA LYS A 77 9.31 -9.04 12.39
C LYS A 77 9.99 -8.11 13.39
N SER A 78 9.72 -6.80 13.34
CA SER A 78 10.27 -5.83 14.29
C SER A 78 9.56 -5.80 15.65
N GLY A 79 8.47 -6.57 15.82
CA GLY A 79 7.66 -6.53 17.04
C GLY A 79 6.82 -5.25 17.19
N MET A 80 6.79 -4.39 16.18
CA MET A 80 6.09 -3.10 16.21
C MET A 80 4.61 -3.21 15.82
N LYS A 81 4.14 -4.41 15.44
CA LYS A 81 2.77 -4.65 14.98
C LYS A 81 1.71 -4.02 15.88
N LYS A 82 1.79 -4.27 17.19
CA LYS A 82 0.80 -3.76 18.16
C LYS A 82 0.82 -2.24 18.25
N LEU A 83 2.02 -1.64 18.31
CA LEU A 83 2.18 -0.19 18.39
C LEU A 83 1.57 0.50 17.17
N ILE A 84 1.84 -0.02 15.96
CA ILE A 84 1.30 0.55 14.71
C ILE A 84 -0.23 0.44 14.64
N GLN A 85 -0.82 -0.59 15.24
CA GLN A 85 -2.27 -0.75 15.31
C GLN A 85 -2.92 0.19 16.32
N ASP A 86 -2.31 0.36 17.49
CA ASP A 86 -2.91 1.10 18.61
C ASP A 86 -2.65 2.62 18.53
N TYR A 87 -1.49 3.04 18.01
CA TYR A 87 -1.04 4.44 18.01
C TYR A 87 -1.26 5.09 16.65
N THR A 88 -2.48 5.55 16.42
CA THR A 88 -2.90 6.25 15.20
C THR A 88 -3.19 7.72 15.46
N PHE A 89 -3.40 8.51 14.40
CA PHE A 89 -3.80 9.92 14.57
C PHE A 89 -5.18 10.04 15.21
N GLU A 90 -6.08 9.08 14.97
CA GLU A 90 -7.41 9.01 15.55
C GLU A 90 -7.36 8.78 17.06
N THR A 91 -6.45 7.91 17.52
CA THR A 91 -6.31 7.57 18.94
C THR A 91 -5.40 8.54 19.72
N TYR A 92 -4.76 9.49 19.04
CA TYR A 92 -3.89 10.48 19.69
C TYR A 92 -4.68 11.50 20.50
N ASP A 93 -4.43 11.58 21.81
CA ASP A 93 -5.06 12.55 22.70
C ASP A 93 -4.66 13.99 22.32
N SER A 94 -5.64 14.75 21.84
CA SER A 94 -5.49 16.12 21.34
C SER A 94 -6.44 17.11 22.02
N LYS A 95 -6.70 16.91 23.32
CA LYS A 95 -7.56 17.81 24.12
C LYS A 95 -6.96 19.21 24.26
N ALA A 96 -5.67 19.31 24.56
CA ALA A 96 -4.98 20.57 24.76
C ALA A 96 -4.53 21.21 23.44
N MET A 97 -4.45 22.54 23.41
CA MET A 97 -4.05 23.29 22.21
C MET A 97 -2.70 22.83 21.66
N TRP A 98 -1.70 22.64 22.52
CA TRP A 98 -0.36 22.20 22.11
C TRP A 98 -0.36 20.81 21.47
N GLN A 99 -1.22 19.89 21.92
CA GLN A 99 -1.35 18.56 21.32
C GLN A 99 -1.98 18.63 19.92
N ARG A 100 -2.96 19.52 19.73
CA ARG A 100 -3.57 19.77 18.41
C ARG A 100 -2.53 20.30 17.42
N ILE A 101 -1.70 21.24 17.85
CA ILE A 101 -0.60 21.78 17.03
C ILE A 101 0.39 20.67 16.65
N ILE A 102 0.76 19.78 17.57
CA ILE A 102 1.62 18.63 17.26
C ILE A 102 0.98 17.74 16.19
N LYS A 103 -0.30 17.39 16.37
CA LYS A 103 -1.05 16.55 15.42
C LYS A 103 -1.12 17.20 14.04
N GLU A 104 -1.41 18.50 13.98
CA GLU A 104 -1.46 19.26 12.74
C GLU A 104 -0.09 19.29 12.03
N LYS A 105 1.00 19.57 12.75
CA LYS A 105 2.36 19.56 12.18
C LYS A 105 2.77 18.18 11.68
N ALA A 106 2.39 17.13 12.40
CA ALA A 106 2.63 15.75 11.99
C ALA A 106 1.86 15.38 10.71
N LEU A 107 0.60 15.81 10.58
CA LEU A 107 -0.19 15.62 9.36
C LEU A 107 0.39 16.41 8.19
N ALA A 108 0.83 17.65 8.41
CA ALA A 108 1.51 18.44 7.38
C ALA A 108 2.80 17.77 6.89
N PHE A 109 3.60 17.23 7.81
CA PHE A 109 4.85 16.52 7.50
C PHE A 109 4.64 15.31 6.57
N ILE A 110 3.51 14.62 6.68
CA ILE A 110 3.21 13.46 5.84
C ILE A 110 3.07 13.85 4.34
N HIS A 111 2.57 15.05 4.07
CA HIS A 111 2.39 15.56 2.72
C HIS A 111 3.64 16.27 2.17
N ASP A 112 4.47 16.83 3.05
CA ASP A 112 5.70 17.54 2.70
C ASP A 112 6.94 16.67 3.03
N GLN A 113 7.13 15.63 2.23
CA GLN A 113 8.22 14.66 2.40
C GLN A 113 9.54 15.22 1.87
N GLY A 114 10.64 14.95 2.58
CA GLY A 114 11.98 15.45 2.23
C GLY A 114 12.73 16.11 3.39
N HIS A 115 12.08 16.20 4.55
CA HIS A 115 12.64 16.80 5.76
C HIS A 115 12.63 15.82 6.93
N TRP A 116 13.25 16.22 8.05
CA TRP A 116 13.24 15.43 9.28
C TRP A 116 12.14 15.93 10.21
N PHE A 117 11.35 15.02 10.77
CA PHE A 117 10.40 15.33 11.84
C PHE A 117 11.02 15.08 13.20
N PHE A 118 11.05 16.10 14.06
CA PHE A 118 11.56 16.00 15.42
C PHE A 118 10.49 16.42 16.44
N ILE A 119 10.38 15.66 17.52
CA ILE A 119 9.54 16.00 18.66
C ILE A 119 10.24 15.71 19.99
N GLY A 120 10.37 16.76 20.81
CA GLY A 120 10.88 16.71 22.17
C GLY A 120 9.78 16.95 23.21
N GLY A 121 10.06 16.62 24.47
CA GLY A 121 9.14 16.87 25.58
C GLY A 121 9.24 15.85 26.70
N GLN A 122 8.53 16.11 27.80
CA GLN A 122 8.50 15.26 28.99
C GLN A 122 8.00 13.83 28.72
N VAL A 123 8.32 12.91 29.62
CA VAL A 123 7.78 11.53 29.59
C VAL A 123 6.25 11.59 29.59
N GLY A 124 5.61 10.72 28.80
CA GLY A 124 4.14 10.71 28.68
C GLY A 124 3.55 11.78 27.76
N ALA A 125 4.33 12.68 27.16
CA ALA A 125 3.82 13.71 26.23
C ALA A 125 3.30 13.18 24.87
N GLY A 126 3.26 11.86 24.66
CA GLY A 126 2.76 11.27 23.41
C GLY A 126 3.75 11.25 22.24
N LYS A 127 5.05 11.43 22.49
CA LYS A 127 6.10 11.42 21.45
C LYS A 127 6.13 10.12 20.63
N THR A 128 6.14 8.98 21.32
CA THR A 128 6.12 7.66 20.66
C THR A 128 4.84 7.49 19.85
N HIS A 129 3.70 7.88 20.42
CA HIS A 129 2.40 7.77 19.76
C HIS A 129 2.40 8.51 18.42
N ILE A 130 2.77 9.79 18.42
CA ILE A 130 2.70 10.59 17.20
C ILE A 130 3.72 10.11 16.16
N CYS A 131 4.93 9.70 16.56
CA CYS A 131 5.90 9.13 15.62
C CYS A 131 5.39 7.81 15.02
N THR A 132 4.76 6.96 15.83
CA THR A 132 4.16 5.71 15.33
C THR A 132 3.00 5.98 14.38
N ALA A 133 2.16 6.98 14.67
CA ALA A 133 1.07 7.39 13.79
C ALA A 133 1.58 7.91 12.43
N ILE A 134 2.66 8.73 12.44
CA ILE A 134 3.34 9.18 11.22
C ILE A 134 3.83 7.99 10.39
N VAL A 135 4.54 7.04 11.02
CA VAL A 135 5.06 5.85 10.34
C VAL A 135 3.93 5.04 9.71
N ASN A 136 2.84 4.83 10.43
CA ASN A 136 1.67 4.11 9.91
C ASN A 136 1.09 4.78 8.66
N GLU A 137 0.95 6.11 8.67
CA GLU A 137 0.40 6.84 7.53
C GLU A 137 1.35 6.87 6.33
N LEU A 138 2.65 7.07 6.56
CA LEU A 138 3.66 6.97 5.50
C LEU A 138 3.72 5.57 4.88
N MET A 139 3.56 4.52 5.70
CA MET A 139 3.42 3.16 5.19
C MET A 139 2.15 3.00 4.34
N ASN A 140 1.06 3.70 4.63
CA ASN A 140 -0.15 3.63 3.80
C ASN A 140 0.02 4.38 2.47
N LEU A 141 0.74 5.51 2.48
CA LEU A 141 0.96 6.38 1.31
C LEU A 141 2.05 5.89 0.36
N GLY A 142 3.20 5.44 0.87
CA GLY A 142 4.28 4.85 0.06
C GLY A 142 3.91 3.51 -0.59
N ASN A 143 2.69 3.05 -0.35
CA ASN A 143 2.10 1.82 -0.84
C ASN A 143 0.90 2.09 -1.78
N GLN A 144 0.72 3.32 -2.29
CA GLN A 144 -0.26 3.62 -3.34
C GLN A 144 0.37 3.57 -4.73
#